data_AF-A0A945UG24-F1
#
_entry.id   AF-A0A945UG24-F1
#
_cell.length_a   1.000
_cell.length_b   1.000
_cell.length_c   1.000
_cell.angle_alpha   90.00
_cell.angle_beta   90.00
_cell.angle_gamma   90.00
#
_symmetry.space_group_name_H-M   'P 1'
#
loop_
_entity.id
_entity.type
_entity.pdbx_description
1 polymer ?
#
loop_
_entity_poly.entity_id
_entity_poly.type
_entity_poly.pdbx_seq_one_letter_code
_entity_poly.pdbx_strand_id
1 'polypeptide(L)' 'MSPQPHVHGPDCDHGSTATPYQRSEPKVGRNDVCPCGSGKKFKKCHGAAS' A
#
# COMPACT_ATOMS: atom_id res chain seq x y z
N MET A 1 -6.13 15.78 10.13
CA MET A 1 -5.08 15.49 9.13
C MET A 1 -5.63 14.47 8.13
N SER A 2 -6.66 14.87 7.40
CA SER A 2 -7.09 14.20 6.18
C SER A 2 -6.38 14.90 5.02
N PRO A 3 -5.94 14.21 3.95
CA PRO A 3 -5.53 14.92 2.75
C PRO A 3 -6.74 15.74 2.30
N GLN A 4 -6.64 17.06 2.38
CA GLN A 4 -7.72 17.92 1.93
C GLN A 4 -7.87 17.70 0.42
N PRO A 5 -9.09 17.60 -0.11
CA PRO A 5 -9.28 17.62 -1.55
C PRO A 5 -8.79 18.99 -2.03
N HIS A 6 -7.60 19.05 -2.61
CA HIS A 6 -7.10 20.25 -3.24
C HIS A 6 -7.70 20.32 -4.65
N VAL A 7 -8.08 21.52 -5.05
CA VAL A 7 -8.63 21.76 -6.38
C VAL A 7 -7.50 21.63 -7.40
N HIS A 8 -7.60 20.65 -8.31
CA HIS A 8 -6.67 20.51 -9.43
C HIS A 8 -6.98 21.64 -10.44
N GLY A 9 -6.10 22.64 -10.48
CA GLY A 9 -6.12 23.67 -11.52
C GLY A 9 -5.79 23.08 -12.91
N PRO A 10 -5.96 23.87 -13.99
CA PRO A 10 -5.75 23.40 -15.37
C PRO A 10 -4.30 23.01 -15.70
N ASP A 11 -3.36 23.21 -14.78
CA ASP A 11 -1.92 22.94 -14.93
C ASP A 11 -1.39 22.00 -13.82
N CYS A 12 -2.12 20.93 -13.49
CA CYS A 12 -1.65 19.91 -12.55
C CYS A 12 -1.44 18.57 -13.28
N ASP A 13 -0.28 18.37 -13.90
CA ASP A 13 0.06 17.07 -14.48
C ASP A 13 0.61 16.13 -13.39
N HIS A 14 -0.28 15.35 -12.79
CA HIS A 14 0.06 14.20 -11.94
C HIS A 14 0.00 12.89 -12.73
N GLY A 15 0.19 12.97 -14.05
CA GLY A 15 0.24 11.84 -14.97
C GLY A 15 1.59 11.14 -14.93
N SER A 16 1.96 10.53 -13.79
CA SER A 16 3.09 9.61 -13.78
C SER A 16 2.75 8.39 -14.64
N THR A 17 3.25 8.36 -15.88
CA THR A 17 3.11 7.29 -16.89
C THR A 17 3.91 6.02 -16.55
N ALA A 18 4.16 5.76 -15.27
CA ALA A 18 4.78 4.52 -14.84
C ALA A 18 3.80 3.37 -15.06
N THR A 19 4.20 2.39 -15.87
CA THR A 19 3.46 1.14 -15.99
C THR A 19 3.38 0.49 -14.61
N PRO A 20 2.18 0.09 -14.14
CA PRO A 20 2.05 -0.49 -12.81
C PRO A 20 2.82 -1.81 -12.77
N TYR A 21 3.83 -1.89 -11.90
CA TYR A 21 4.53 -3.14 -11.62
C TYR A 21 3.53 -4.12 -10.98
N GLN A 22 3.15 -5.16 -11.72
CA GLN A 22 2.40 -6.27 -11.14
C GLN A 22 3.34 -7.08 -10.25
N ARG A 23 3.11 -7.01 -8.94
CA ARG A 23 3.72 -7.93 -7.99
C ARG A 23 3.21 -9.35 -8.29
N SER A 24 4.13 -10.27 -8.57
CA SER A 24 3.81 -11.70 -8.82
C SER A 24 3.29 -12.41 -7.56
N GLU A 25 3.68 -11.93 -6.37
CA GLU A 25 3.21 -12.46 -5.09
C GLU A 25 1.80 -11.96 -4.73
N PRO A 26 0.93 -12.83 -4.17
CA PRO A 26 -0.37 -12.43 -3.68
C PRO A 26 -0.24 -11.33 -2.62
N LYS A 27 -1.17 -10.38 -2.65
CA LYS A 27 -1.27 -9.34 -1.63
C LYS A 27 -1.62 -10.02 -0.30
N VAL A 28 -0.64 -10.17 0.59
CA VAL A 28 -0.89 -10.68 1.94
C VAL A 28 -1.85 -9.73 2.65
N GLY A 29 -2.99 -10.25 3.08
CA GLY A 29 -3.96 -9.47 3.82
C GLY A 29 -3.41 -9.14 5.21
N ARG A 30 -3.83 -7.99 5.75
CA ARG A 30 -3.36 -7.52 7.06
C ARG A 30 -3.67 -8.51 8.19
N ASN A 31 -4.69 -9.36 8.04
CA ASN A 31 -5.06 -10.39 9.01
C ASN A 31 -4.46 -11.77 8.74
N ASP A 32 -3.89 -12.02 7.56
CA ASP A 32 -3.32 -13.31 7.19
C ASP A 32 -2.08 -13.65 8.02
N VAL A 33 -1.68 -14.93 8.00
CA VAL A 33 -0.41 -15.35 8.57
C VAL A 33 0.73 -14.62 7.88
N CYS A 34 1.70 -14.16 8.67
CA CYS A 34 2.85 -13.44 8.15
C CYS A 34 3.78 -14.40 7.41
N PRO A 35 4.21 -14.07 6.16
CA PRO A 35 4.99 -14.98 5.32
C PRO A 35 6.42 -15.24 5.84
N CYS A 36 6.85 -14.54 6.89
CA CYS A 36 8.13 -14.76 7.57
C CYS A 36 8.14 -16.01 8.49
N GLY A 37 7.07 -16.81 8.50
CA GLY A 37 7.01 -18.05 9.27
C GLY A 37 6.82 -17.87 10.79
N SER A 38 6.56 -16.66 11.27
CA SER A 38 6.45 -16.39 12.71
C SER A 38 5.13 -16.83 13.35
N GLY A 39 4.18 -17.36 12.57
CA GLY A 39 2.82 -17.74 13.05
C GLY A 39 1.93 -16.55 13.48
N LYS A 40 2.46 -15.32 13.46
CA LYS A 40 1.75 -14.09 13.81
C LYS A 40 0.96 -13.57 12.60
N LYS A 41 -0.14 -12.84 12.85
CA LYS A 41 -0.87 -12.11 11.80
C LYS A 41 0.04 -11.03 11.19
N PHE A 42 -0.04 -10.79 9.88
CA PHE A 42 0.79 -9.81 9.16
C PHE A 42 0.78 -8.45 9.86
N LYS A 43 -0.38 -7.94 10.30
CA LYS A 43 -0.52 -6.68 11.05
C LYS A 43 0.18 -6.60 12.39
N LYS A 44 0.55 -7.73 12.98
CA LYS A 44 1.26 -7.86 14.27
C LYS A 44 2.73 -8.21 14.06
N CYS A 45 3.20 -8.16 12.81
CA CYS A 45 4.56 -8.50 12.42
C CYS A 45 5.01 -7.50 11.33
N HIS A 46 5.25 -7.94 10.09
CA HIS A 46 5.78 -7.09 9.02
C HIS A 46 4.80 -6.02 8.51
N GLY A 47 3.52 -6.16 8.79
CA GLY A 47 2.48 -5.17 8.49
C GLY A 47 2.10 -4.28 9.69
N ALA A 48 2.91 -4.30 10.77
CA ALA A 48 2.78 -3.34 11.85
C ALA A 48 3.31 -1.99 11.35
N ALA A 49 2.39 -1.13 10.91
CA ALA A 49 2.65 0.30 10.90
C ALA A 49 2.60 0.75 12.36
N SER A 50 3.73 1.20 12.91
CA SER A 50 3.76 1.91 14.19
C SER A 50 2.81 3.10 14.17
#